data_AF-A0A412C509-F1
#
_entry.id   AF-A0A412C509-F1
#
_cell.length_a   1.000
_cell.length_b   1.000
_cell.length_c   1.000
_cell.angle_alpha   90.00
_cell.angle_beta   90.00
_cell.angle_gamma   90.00
#
_symmetry.space_group_name_H-M   'P 1'
#
loop_
_entity.id
_entity.type
_entity.pdbx_description
1 polymer ?
#
loop_
_entity_poly.entity_id
_entity_poly.type
_entity_poly.pdbx_seq_one_letter_code
_entity_poly.pdbx_strand_id
1 'polypeptide(L)'
;MNVLEKILEEISEVEKEYVTGHKVLYALGATGMATEISGIIRSHMDNVPDNSAGWIPVSEKLPEVGKMVKITVHSSEWIGDYYSDWVPEEEKTYHPEERNVYDGYIDRVGMWKFYDEEGSFHACDKEFGTNKGIVYDVVTAWMPKEQIEPYKEV
;
A
#
# COMPACT_ATOMS: atom_id res chain seq x y z
N MET A 1 8.69 -6.00 3.33
CA MET A 1 9.96 -5.47 2.79
C MET A 1 9.77 -3.99 2.53
N ASN A 2 10.62 -3.12 3.10
CA ASN A 2 10.48 -1.67 2.89
C ASN A 2 10.96 -1.30 1.46
N VAL A 3 10.63 -0.08 1.02
CA VAL A 3 10.95 0.40 -0.34
C VAL A 3 12.47 0.41 -0.60
N LEU A 4 13.27 0.77 0.40
CA LEU A 4 14.73 0.78 0.29
C LEU A 4 15.29 -0.62 0.01
N GLU A 5 14.92 -1.61 0.82
CA GLU A 5 15.38 -2.99 0.67
C GLU A 5 14.99 -3.58 -0.69
N LYS A 6 13.78 -3.27 -1.18
CA LYS A 6 13.35 -3.68 -2.53
C LYS A 6 14.23 -3.08 -3.63
N ILE A 7 14.53 -1.78 -3.55
CA ILE A 7 15.42 -1.10 -4.52
C ILE A 7 16.82 -1.71 -4.49
N LEU A 8 17.35 -1.98 -3.28
CA LEU A 8 18.67 -2.57 -3.11
C LEU A 8 18.72 -4.02 -3.65
N GLU A 9 17.65 -4.80 -3.48
CA GLU A 9 17.51 -6.13 -4.05
C GLU A 9 17.51 -6.09 -5.59
N GLU A 10 16.70 -5.22 -6.19
CA GLU A 10 16.66 -5.05 -7.65
C GLU A 10 18.02 -4.65 -8.24
N ILE A 11 18.77 -3.77 -7.57
CA ILE A 11 20.14 -3.41 -7.98
C ILE A 11 21.07 -4.62 -7.90
N SER A 12 20.95 -5.44 -6.84
CA SER A 12 21.77 -6.65 -6.68
C SER A 12 21.49 -7.69 -7.76
N GLU A 13 20.23 -7.87 -8.17
CA GLU A 13 19.88 -8.78 -9.26
C GLU A 13 20.46 -8.30 -10.60
N VAL A 14 20.35 -7.00 -10.90
CA VAL A 14 20.98 -6.41 -12.10
C VAL A 14 22.50 -6.60 -12.06
N GLU A 15 23.16 -6.36 -10.92
CA GLU A 15 24.60 -6.58 -10.78
C GLU A 15 25.00 -8.03 -11.13
N LYS A 16 24.26 -9.03 -10.63
CA LYS A 16 24.53 -10.45 -10.89
C LYS A 16 24.54 -10.79 -12.38
N GLU A 17 23.66 -10.17 -13.18
CA GLU A 17 23.62 -10.36 -14.63
C GLU A 17 24.92 -9.90 -15.32
N TYR A 18 25.49 -8.78 -14.86
CA TYR A 18 26.72 -8.22 -15.42
C TYR A 18 27.99 -8.85 -14.86
N VAL A 19 27.95 -9.39 -13.64
CA VAL A 19 29.08 -10.10 -13.03
C VAL A 19 29.23 -11.50 -13.62
N THR A 20 28.11 -12.17 -13.92
CA THR A 20 28.11 -13.53 -14.46
C THR A 20 28.44 -13.54 -15.96
N GLY A 21 29.43 -14.34 -16.37
CA GLY A 21 29.74 -14.54 -17.79
C GLY A 21 30.57 -13.45 -18.48
N HIS A 22 30.90 -12.35 -17.78
CA HIS A 22 31.71 -11.26 -18.31
C HIS A 22 33.19 -11.36 -17.90
N LYS A 23 34.07 -10.64 -18.62
CA LYS A 23 35.50 -10.55 -18.27
C LYS A 23 35.67 -9.92 -16.89
N VAL A 24 36.66 -10.40 -16.13
CA VAL A 24 36.93 -9.99 -14.74
C VAL A 24 36.91 -8.48 -14.52
N LEU A 25 37.57 -7.68 -15.38
CA LEU A 25 37.58 -6.22 -15.26
C LEU A 25 36.19 -5.58 -15.40
N TYR A 26 35.34 -6.13 -16.25
CA TYR A 26 33.99 -5.64 -16.47
C TYR A 26 33.08 -6.00 -15.29
N ALA A 27 33.18 -7.24 -14.80
CA ALA A 27 32.49 -7.67 -13.58
C ALA A 27 32.89 -6.81 -12.37
N LEU A 28 34.20 -6.51 -12.22
CA LEU A 28 34.70 -5.65 -11.15
C LEU A 28 34.11 -4.24 -11.23
N GLY A 29 34.01 -3.69 -12.45
CA GLY A 29 33.40 -2.38 -12.68
C GLY A 29 31.91 -2.36 -12.34
N ALA A 30 31.17 -3.39 -12.74
CA ALA A 30 29.75 -3.54 -12.42
C ALA A 30 29.50 -3.60 -10.90
N THR A 31 30.25 -4.45 -10.17
CA THR A 31 30.17 -4.52 -8.71
C THR A 31 30.53 -3.20 -8.04
N GLY A 32 31.57 -2.51 -8.52
CA GLY A 32 31.98 -1.20 -8.02
C GLY A 32 30.86 -0.17 -8.14
N MET A 33 30.26 -0.05 -9.34
CA MET A 33 29.14 0.89 -9.57
C MET A 33 27.90 0.52 -8.76
N ALA A 34 27.51 -0.76 -8.70
CA ALA A 34 26.38 -1.22 -7.91
C ALA A 34 26.55 -0.88 -6.42
N THR A 35 27.76 -1.06 -5.89
CA THR A 35 28.11 -0.70 -4.51
C THR A 35 27.99 0.80 -4.25
N GLU A 36 28.54 1.64 -5.14
CA GLU A 36 28.45 3.10 -4.98
C GLU A 36 27.01 3.61 -5.07
N ILE A 37 26.24 3.16 -6.07
CA ILE A 37 24.84 3.54 -6.25
C ILE A 37 24.01 3.12 -5.03
N SER A 38 24.19 1.89 -4.56
CA SER A 38 23.52 1.40 -3.35
C SER A 38 23.88 2.25 -2.12
N GLY A 39 25.14 2.64 -1.98
CA GLY A 39 25.61 3.53 -0.91
C GLY A 39 25.00 4.93 -0.96
N ILE A 40 24.88 5.51 -2.15
CA ILE A 40 24.23 6.82 -2.36
C ILE A 40 22.76 6.75 -1.96
N ILE A 41 22.02 5.77 -2.48
CA ILE A 41 20.60 5.57 -2.18
C ILE A 41 20.40 5.38 -0.68
N ARG A 42 21.18 4.49 -0.07
CA ARG A 42 21.14 4.25 1.38
C ARG A 42 21.43 5.53 2.17
N SER A 43 22.44 6.31 1.81
CA SER A 43 22.77 7.55 2.53
C SER A 43 21.64 8.59 2.53
N HIS A 44 20.81 8.57 1.48
CA HIS A 44 19.68 9.48 1.33
C HIS A 44 18.40 8.91 1.94
N MET A 45 18.25 7.59 2.02
CA MET A 45 17.02 6.94 2.47
C MET A 45 17.07 6.48 3.93
N ASP A 46 18.25 6.18 4.48
CA ASP A 46 18.41 5.72 5.89
C ASP A 46 17.92 6.77 6.90
N ASN A 47 18.02 8.05 6.54
CA ASN A 47 17.64 9.18 7.40
C ASN A 47 16.39 9.91 6.91
N VAL A 48 15.73 9.42 5.86
CA VAL A 48 14.40 9.90 5.52
C VAL A 48 13.48 9.30 6.58
N PRO A 49 12.88 10.13 7.46
CA PRO A 49 11.84 9.65 8.34
C PRO A 49 10.84 8.95 7.45
N ASP A 50 10.47 7.72 7.80
CA ASP A 50 9.50 6.96 7.03
C ASP A 50 8.30 7.89 6.78
N ASN A 51 8.13 8.36 5.52
CA ASN A 51 7.16 9.40 5.16
C ASN A 51 5.72 8.92 5.38
N SER A 52 5.59 7.68 5.86
CA SER A 52 4.38 6.99 6.20
C SER A 52 3.78 7.40 7.56
N ALA A 53 4.37 8.30 8.35
CA ALA A 53 3.77 8.79 9.61
C ALA A 53 3.25 7.66 10.56
N GLY A 54 3.85 6.46 10.50
CA GLY A 54 3.41 5.28 11.27
C GLY A 54 2.47 4.30 10.53
N TRP A 55 2.10 4.60 9.28
CA TRP A 55 1.33 3.73 8.39
C TRP A 55 2.20 2.67 7.73
N ILE A 56 1.83 1.42 7.87
CA ILE A 56 2.52 0.26 7.31
C ILE A 56 1.72 -0.22 6.10
N PRO A 57 2.29 -0.24 4.88
CA PRO A 57 1.62 -0.78 3.71
C PRO A 57 1.24 -2.26 3.90
N VAL A 58 0.05 -2.65 3.42
CA VAL A 58 -0.43 -4.05 3.51
C VAL A 58 0.51 -5.02 2.77
N SER A 59 1.14 -4.56 1.70
CA SER A 59 2.13 -5.32 0.93
C SER A 59 3.45 -5.53 1.67
N GLU A 60 3.75 -4.70 2.67
CA GLU A 60 4.97 -4.80 3.46
C GLU A 60 4.82 -5.82 4.59
N LYS A 61 3.73 -5.69 5.36
CA LYS A 61 3.45 -6.51 6.54
C LYS A 61 1.96 -6.43 6.90
N LEU A 62 1.40 -7.54 7.37
CA LEU A 62 0.06 -7.60 7.94
C LEU A 62 0.08 -7.46 9.47
N PRO A 63 -0.97 -6.88 10.08
CA PRO A 63 -1.11 -6.91 11.54
C PRO A 63 -1.45 -8.33 12.02
N GLU A 64 -1.42 -8.51 13.34
CA GLU A 64 -1.92 -9.74 13.95
C GLU A 64 -3.40 -9.96 13.63
N VAL A 65 -3.76 -11.20 13.30
CA VAL A 65 -5.12 -11.57 12.94
C VAL A 65 -6.10 -11.24 14.08
N GLY A 66 -7.17 -10.53 13.75
CA GLY A 66 -8.19 -10.09 14.71
C GLY A 66 -7.77 -8.90 15.57
N LYS A 67 -6.55 -8.37 15.43
CA LYS A 67 -6.13 -7.14 16.11
C LYS A 67 -6.76 -5.92 15.43
N MET A 68 -7.42 -5.09 16.23
CA MET A 68 -8.00 -3.84 15.77
C MET A 68 -6.91 -2.80 15.51
N VAL A 69 -6.88 -2.26 14.30
CA VAL A 69 -5.92 -1.25 13.83
C VAL A 69 -6.65 -0.11 13.13
N LYS A 70 -5.96 0.99 12.84
CA LYS A 70 -6.47 1.95 11.86
C LYS A 70 -6.03 1.50 10.47
N ILE A 71 -6.89 1.63 9.48
CA ILE A 71 -6.64 1.21 8.11
C ILE A 71 -6.98 2.33 7.14
N THR A 72 -6.26 2.38 6.02
CA THR A 72 -6.59 3.24 4.87
C THR A 72 -7.31 2.39 3.83
N VAL A 73 -8.59 2.67 3.63
CA VAL A 73 -9.42 2.05 2.60
C VAL A 73 -9.43 2.95 1.38
N HIS A 74 -9.08 2.39 0.22
CA HIS A 74 -9.22 3.02 -1.08
C HIS A 74 -10.49 2.45 -1.71
N SER A 75 -11.50 3.30 -1.87
CA SER A 75 -12.78 2.96 -2.47
C SER A 75 -12.74 3.32 -3.96
N SER A 76 -13.21 2.40 -4.80
CA SER A 76 -13.22 2.59 -6.25
C SER A 76 -14.22 3.66 -6.68
N GLU A 77 -13.98 4.26 -7.85
CA GLU A 77 -15.03 5.02 -8.54
C GLU A 77 -16.21 4.10 -8.87
N TRP A 78 -17.41 4.68 -8.89
CA TRP A 78 -18.63 3.96 -9.23
C TRP A 78 -19.67 4.91 -9.83
N ILE A 79 -20.70 4.33 -10.45
CA ILE A 79 -21.77 5.06 -11.12
C ILE A 79 -23.09 4.74 -10.41
N GLY A 80 -23.74 5.78 -9.87
CA GLY A 80 -24.99 5.67 -9.12
C GLY A 80 -26.10 4.98 -9.92
N ASP A 81 -26.20 5.37 -11.18
CA ASP A 81 -27.24 4.96 -12.11
C ASP A 81 -26.72 3.92 -13.13
N TYR A 82 -25.74 3.09 -12.73
CA TYR A 82 -25.02 2.21 -13.66
C TYR A 82 -25.95 1.28 -14.47
N TYR A 83 -26.94 0.68 -13.80
CA TYR A 83 -27.91 -0.25 -14.41
C TYR A 83 -29.17 0.45 -14.94
N SER A 84 -29.21 1.79 -14.90
CA SER A 84 -30.33 2.58 -15.38
C SER A 84 -30.16 2.88 -16.87
N ASP A 85 -30.43 1.91 -17.73
CA ASP A 85 -30.26 2.01 -19.20
C ASP A 85 -31.04 3.18 -19.85
N TRP A 86 -32.05 3.70 -19.16
CA TRP A 86 -32.85 4.85 -19.60
C TRP A 86 -32.20 6.20 -19.32
N VAL A 87 -31.12 6.25 -18.54
CA VAL A 87 -30.37 7.48 -18.23
C VAL A 87 -29.25 7.63 -19.27
N PRO A 88 -29.23 8.73 -20.05
CA PRO A 88 -28.11 9.02 -20.96
C PRO A 88 -26.77 9.05 -20.22
N GLU A 89 -25.69 8.65 -20.89
CA GLU A 89 -24.37 8.49 -20.26
C GLU A 89 -23.84 9.82 -19.67
N GLU A 90 -24.13 10.93 -20.33
CA GLU A 90 -23.82 12.30 -19.91
C GLU A 90 -24.61 12.78 -18.68
N GLU A 91 -25.72 12.11 -18.35
CA GLU A 91 -26.57 12.43 -17.20
C GLU A 91 -26.35 11.47 -16.02
N LYS A 92 -25.58 10.39 -16.21
CA LYS A 92 -25.31 9.45 -15.11
C LYS A 92 -24.53 10.10 -13.99
N THR A 93 -24.83 9.67 -12.77
CA THR A 93 -24.13 10.16 -11.58
C THR A 93 -22.82 9.39 -11.39
N TYR A 94 -21.68 10.09 -11.49
CA TYR A 94 -20.36 9.53 -11.26
C TYR A 94 -19.85 9.89 -9.86
N HIS A 95 -19.35 8.89 -9.15
CA HIS A 95 -18.68 9.04 -7.87
C HIS A 95 -17.20 8.71 -8.05
N PRO A 96 -16.27 9.63 -7.74
CA PRO A 96 -14.84 9.41 -7.93
C PRO A 96 -14.28 8.43 -6.90
N GLU A 97 -13.05 7.98 -7.13
CA GLU A 97 -12.29 7.21 -6.13
C GLU A 97 -12.01 8.05 -4.87
N GLU A 98 -12.12 7.42 -3.70
CA GLU A 98 -11.91 8.05 -2.41
C GLU A 98 -10.94 7.25 -1.54
N ARG A 99 -10.26 7.93 -0.60
CA ARG A 99 -9.39 7.29 0.38
C ARG A 99 -9.74 7.78 1.77
N ASN A 100 -10.23 6.88 2.60
CA ASN A 100 -10.71 7.17 3.93
C ASN A 100 -10.01 6.28 4.97
N VAL A 101 -9.98 6.76 6.21
CA VAL A 101 -9.35 6.06 7.34
C VAL A 101 -10.41 5.52 8.26
N TYR A 102 -10.37 4.20 8.51
CA TYR A 102 -11.32 3.51 9.36
C TYR A 102 -10.63 2.68 10.43
N ASP A 103 -11.40 2.23 11.40
CA ASP A 103 -10.97 1.20 12.34
C ASP A 103 -11.33 -0.17 11.75
N GLY A 104 -10.34 -1.07 11.65
CA GLY A 104 -10.54 -2.36 11.02
C GLY A 104 -9.56 -3.43 11.47
N TYR A 105 -9.77 -4.65 10.99
CA TYR A 105 -8.93 -5.81 11.28
C TYR A 105 -8.91 -6.79 10.11
N ILE A 106 -7.90 -7.65 10.08
CA ILE A 106 -7.82 -8.77 9.14
C ILE A 106 -8.22 -10.07 9.84
N ASP A 107 -9.02 -10.90 9.20
CA ASP A 107 -9.44 -12.19 9.74
C ASP A 107 -8.47 -13.34 9.42
N ARG A 108 -8.78 -14.56 9.89
CA ARG A 108 -7.95 -15.75 9.70
C ARG A 108 -7.85 -16.21 8.25
N VAL A 109 -8.76 -15.77 7.40
CA VAL A 109 -8.80 -16.10 5.96
C VAL A 109 -8.10 -15.02 5.14
N GLY A 110 -7.60 -13.96 5.79
CA GLY A 110 -6.92 -12.84 5.14
C GLY A 110 -7.88 -11.81 4.53
N MET A 111 -9.15 -11.80 4.97
CA MET A 111 -10.13 -10.81 4.52
C MET A 111 -10.14 -9.62 5.50
N TRP A 112 -9.97 -8.42 4.95
CA TRP A 112 -10.03 -7.17 5.70
C TRP A 112 -11.47 -6.75 5.94
N LYS A 113 -11.72 -6.19 7.13
CA LYS A 113 -13.02 -5.76 7.60
C LYS A 113 -12.88 -4.44 8.34
N PHE A 114 -13.82 -3.52 8.14
CA PHE A 114 -13.80 -2.22 8.81
C PHE A 114 -15.19 -1.77 9.27
N TYR A 115 -15.18 -0.79 10.17
CA TYR A 115 -16.38 -0.11 10.64
C TYR A 115 -16.39 1.32 10.10
N ASP A 116 -17.49 1.72 9.48
CA ASP A 116 -17.70 3.11 9.09
C ASP A 116 -18.06 4.00 10.29
N GLU A 117 -18.26 5.30 10.05
CA GLU A 117 -18.60 6.27 11.10
C GLU A 117 -19.95 5.99 11.77
N GLU A 118 -20.85 5.28 11.10
CA GLU A 118 -22.16 4.86 11.63
C GLU A 118 -22.05 3.53 12.41
N GLY A 119 -20.87 2.91 12.44
CA GLY A 119 -20.61 1.62 13.06
C GLY A 119 -21.09 0.43 12.24
N SER A 120 -21.46 0.64 10.96
CA SER A 120 -21.78 -0.44 10.05
C SER A 120 -20.52 -1.15 9.60
N PHE A 121 -20.65 -2.46 9.42
CA PHE A 121 -19.55 -3.36 9.15
C PHE A 121 -19.45 -3.68 7.65
N HIS A 122 -18.26 -3.50 7.09
CA HIS A 122 -17.97 -3.73 5.67
C HIS A 122 -16.81 -4.71 5.50
N ALA A 123 -16.91 -5.58 4.49
CA ALA A 123 -15.85 -6.50 4.10
C ALA A 123 -15.14 -5.94 2.86
N CYS A 124 -13.82 -5.89 2.90
CA CYS A 124 -13.01 -5.36 1.81
C CYS A 124 -12.71 -6.44 0.75
N ASP A 125 -12.57 -5.96 -0.48
CA ASP A 125 -12.02 -6.70 -1.60
C ASP A 125 -10.49 -6.76 -1.53
N LYS A 126 -9.93 -7.71 -2.29
CA LYS A 126 -8.47 -7.84 -2.43
C LYS A 126 -7.89 -6.84 -3.43
N GLU A 127 -8.66 -6.50 -4.45
CA GLU A 127 -8.29 -5.64 -5.56
C GLU A 127 -9.55 -5.05 -6.20
N PHE A 128 -9.40 -3.98 -6.99
CA PHE A 128 -10.51 -3.39 -7.72
C PHE A 128 -10.98 -4.30 -8.85
N GLY A 129 -12.29 -4.49 -8.94
CA GLY A 129 -12.93 -5.05 -10.12
C GLY A 129 -13.19 -4.00 -11.20
N THR A 130 -13.75 -4.43 -12.32
CA THR A 130 -14.04 -3.57 -13.49
C THR A 130 -15.48 -3.10 -13.56
N ASN A 131 -16.38 -3.68 -12.75
CA ASN A 131 -17.80 -3.33 -12.76
C ASN A 131 -18.05 -2.06 -11.95
N LYS A 132 -18.28 -0.93 -12.62
CA LYS A 132 -18.57 0.38 -12.01
C LYS A 132 -19.95 0.50 -11.36
N GLY A 133 -20.79 -0.52 -11.42
CA GLY A 133 -22.06 -0.59 -10.68
C GLY A 133 -21.90 -1.10 -9.25
N ILE A 134 -20.68 -1.36 -8.80
CA ILE A 134 -20.35 -1.86 -7.46
C ILE A 134 -19.19 -1.01 -6.92
N VAL A 135 -19.19 -0.71 -5.63
CA VAL A 135 -18.06 -0.09 -4.93
C VAL A 135 -17.12 -1.18 -4.46
N TYR A 136 -15.84 -1.10 -4.85
CA TYR A 136 -14.80 -1.98 -4.32
C TYR A 136 -14.00 -1.24 -3.26
N ASP A 137 -13.86 -1.84 -2.09
CA ASP A 137 -13.10 -1.29 -0.98
C ASP A 137 -11.82 -2.10 -0.77
N VAL A 138 -10.65 -1.49 -0.97
CA VAL A 138 -9.36 -2.18 -0.85
C VAL A 138 -8.49 -1.51 0.22
N VAL A 139 -7.97 -2.31 1.15
CA VAL A 139 -7.07 -1.81 2.19
C VAL A 139 -5.66 -1.65 1.64
N THR A 140 -5.09 -0.47 1.78
CA THR A 140 -3.76 -0.12 1.23
C THR A 140 -2.68 -0.04 2.31
N ALA A 141 -3.01 0.45 3.50
CA ALA A 141 -2.09 0.58 4.63
C ALA A 141 -2.83 0.45 5.98
N TRP A 142 -2.09 0.20 7.06
CA TRP A 142 -2.61 0.13 8.42
C TRP A 142 -1.63 0.71 9.45
N MET A 143 -2.12 1.14 10.62
CA MET A 143 -1.28 1.57 11.74
C MET A 143 -1.82 1.07 13.09
N PRO A 144 -0.95 0.75 14.07
CA PRO A 144 -1.39 0.34 15.40
C PRO A 144 -2.14 1.46 16.13
N LYS A 145 -3.27 1.14 16.77
CA LYS A 145 -4.00 2.10 17.63
C LYS A 145 -3.22 2.48 18.90
N GLU A 146 -2.32 1.62 19.36
CA GLU A 146 -1.51 1.79 20.57
C GLU A 146 -0.54 3.00 20.48
N GLN A 147 -0.38 3.62 19.30
CA GLN A 147 0.39 4.85 19.10
C GLN A 147 -0.41 6.15 19.35
N ILE A 148 -1.68 6.06 19.77
CA ILE A 148 -2.43 7.23 20.24
C ILE A 148 -2.03 7.46 21.70
N GLU A 149 -0.96 8.23 21.94
CA GLU A 149 -0.68 8.71 23.29
C GLU A 149 -1.88 9.56 23.78
N PRO A 150 -2.43 9.30 24.98
CA PRO A 150 -3.50 10.13 25.52
C PRO A 150 -3.01 11.57 25.70
N TYR A 151 -3.86 12.54 25.35
CA TYR A 151 -3.61 13.96 25.59
C TYR A 151 -3.27 14.18 27.07
N LYS A 152 -2.06 14.68 27.35
CA LYS A 152 -1.67 15.13 28.69
C LYS A 152 -2.15 16.58 28.84
N GLU A 153 -3.18 16.80 29.65
CA GLU A 153 -3.51 18.14 30.12
C GLU A 153 -2.32 18.68 30.93
N VAL A 154 -1.91 19.92 30.62
CA VAL A 154 -0.83 20.66 31.31
C VAL A 154 -1.45 21.52 32.41
#